data_AF-A0AAD7HVY5-F1
#
_entry.id   AF-A0AAD7HVY5-F1
#
_cell.length_a   1.000
_cell.length_b   1.000
_cell.length_c   1.000
_cell.angle_alpha   90.00
_cell.angle_beta   90.00
_cell.angle_gamma   90.00
#
_symmetry.space_group_name_H-M   'P 1'
#
loop_
_entity.id
_entity.type
_entity.pdbx_description
1 polymer ?
#
loop_
_entity_poly.entity_id
_entity_poly.type
_entity_poly.pdbx_seq_one_letter_code
_entity_poly.pdbx_strand_id
1 'polypeptide(L)'
;MSDQCALGPDGKLLDAKDIVFFNDPDDLHPLPKNPKPVLVPTSIKKFFGSADGPRRSSRVSVPSARTTDPNNAESLKRKADTTLTSHRPSQRTRHATETDNDDSGVDTEPEDNDVDMVDISSSSSVAGDPEEEDEEEEEQEEGEDIITAYLQTRAFGEADIEAMKRRPKASKIADIQLIFAAEDVTDPSTGKVVSGHWCKLCKKAKLPFKDAFFAGGVSTRRAHIKRALLEQTHTIYVDEIQEKLLTQRGVAVLMTTLLSTLW
;
A
#
# COMPACT_ATOMS: atom_id res chain seq x y z
N MET A 1 24.51 32.74 11.74
CA MET A 1 23.30 33.12 12.49
C MET A 1 22.82 31.86 13.18
N SER A 2 22.67 31.91 14.49
CA SER A 2 22.54 30.71 15.34
C SER A 2 21.09 30.25 15.37
N ASP A 3 20.82 29.03 14.92
CA ASP A 3 19.50 28.38 14.92
C ASP A 3 19.05 27.98 16.34
N GLN A 4 18.89 28.97 17.23
CA GLN A 4 18.53 28.77 18.64
C GLN A 4 17.08 29.15 18.93
N CYS A 5 16.16 28.90 17.99
CA CYS A 5 14.74 29.28 18.10
C CYS A 5 13.98 28.54 19.23
N ALA A 6 14.59 27.51 19.84
CA ALA A 6 13.97 26.70 20.89
C ALA A 6 14.64 26.82 22.27
N LEU A 7 15.75 27.57 22.39
CA LEU A 7 16.46 27.74 23.66
C LEU A 7 16.13 29.10 24.28
N GLY A 8 15.75 29.09 25.55
CA GLY A 8 15.57 30.28 26.35
C GLY A 8 16.90 30.98 26.62
N PRO A 9 16.87 32.21 27.17
CA PRO A 9 18.08 32.97 27.54
C PRO A 9 18.90 32.28 28.64
N ASP A 10 18.31 31.31 29.35
CA ASP A 10 18.96 30.45 30.34
C ASP A 10 19.60 29.19 29.74
N GLY A 11 19.51 29.00 28.41
CA GLY A 11 20.02 27.83 27.71
C GLY A 11 19.15 26.58 27.86
N LYS A 12 17.93 26.69 28.41
CA LYS A 12 16.99 25.57 28.52
C LYS A 12 15.99 25.55 27.36
N LEU A 13 15.48 24.37 27.02
CA LEU A 13 14.41 24.22 26.03
C LEU A 13 13.13 24.91 26.53
N LEU A 14 12.56 25.77 25.70
CA LEU A 14 11.29 26.44 25.97
C LEU A 14 10.12 25.45 25.86
N ASP A 15 9.10 25.62 26.71
CA ASP A 15 7.82 24.91 26.57
C ASP A 15 7.16 25.28 25.23
N ALA A 16 6.40 24.35 24.63
CA ALA A 16 5.77 24.55 23.32
C ALA A 16 4.87 25.81 23.22
N LYS A 17 4.29 26.25 24.33
CA LYS A 17 3.46 27.47 24.42
C LYS A 17 4.27 28.78 24.34
N ASP A 18 5.55 28.70 24.69
CA ASP A 18 6.44 29.85 24.80
C ASP A 18 7.23 30.09 23.52
N ILE A 19 7.34 29.07 22.66
CA ILE A 19 7.92 29.18 21.31
C ILE A 19 7.13 30.21 20.49
N VAL A 20 7.86 31.12 19.86
CA VAL A 20 7.32 32.17 18.98
C VAL A 20 7.69 31.81 17.55
N PHE A 21 6.70 31.67 16.69
CA PHE A 21 6.89 31.36 15.28
C PHE A 21 6.81 32.62 14.44
N PHE A 22 7.77 32.80 13.54
CA PHE A 22 7.77 33.82 12.49
C PHE A 22 7.57 33.10 11.15
N ASN A 23 6.96 33.78 10.17
CA ASN A 23 6.74 33.18 8.86
C ASN A 23 8.04 33.23 8.04
N ASP A 24 8.75 34.37 8.12
CA ASP A 24 10.05 34.60 7.50
C ASP A 24 11.08 35.14 8.51
N PRO A 25 12.39 34.95 8.30
CA PRO A 25 13.43 35.42 9.23
C PRO A 25 13.49 36.96 9.37
N ASP A 26 12.96 37.68 8.38
CA ASP A 26 12.91 39.15 8.38
C ASP A 26 11.57 39.71 8.93
N ASP A 27 10.65 38.84 9.37
CA ASP A 27 9.37 39.30 9.93
C ASP A 27 9.55 39.92 11.31
N LEU A 28 9.18 41.19 11.43
CA LEU A 28 9.16 41.89 12.73
C LEU A 28 7.95 41.50 13.60
N HIS A 29 6.99 40.74 13.06
CA HIS A 29 5.71 40.46 13.70
C HIS A 29 5.50 38.94 13.80
N PRO A 30 5.39 38.38 15.01
CA PRO A 30 5.21 36.94 15.18
C PRO A 30 3.81 36.50 14.74
N LEU A 31 3.69 35.22 14.37
CA LEU A 31 2.39 34.60 14.10
C LEU A 31 1.50 34.67 15.36
N PRO A 32 0.19 34.95 15.20
CA PRO A 32 -0.72 35.03 16.32
C PRO A 32 -0.82 33.66 17.03
N LYS A 33 -0.42 33.59 18.31
CA LYS A 33 -0.37 32.35 19.12
C LYS A 33 -1.70 31.59 19.27
N ASN A 34 -2.80 32.23 18.88
CA ASN A 34 -4.12 31.62 18.84
C ASN A 34 -4.83 32.14 17.60
N PRO A 35 -4.67 31.52 16.42
CA PRO A 35 -5.72 31.63 15.44
C PRO A 35 -6.93 30.99 16.14
N LYS A 36 -7.84 31.80 16.68
CA LYS A 36 -9.19 31.30 16.97
C LYS A 36 -9.56 30.54 15.71
N PRO A 37 -9.76 29.22 15.76
CA PRO A 37 -10.07 28.50 14.55
C PRO A 37 -11.32 29.18 14.04
N VAL A 38 -11.17 29.92 12.94
CA VAL A 38 -12.29 30.48 12.22
C VAL A 38 -12.88 29.25 11.55
N LEU A 39 -13.57 28.45 12.37
CA LEU A 39 -14.60 27.53 11.97
C LEU A 39 -15.73 28.44 11.47
N VAL A 40 -15.50 29.13 10.36
CA VAL A 40 -16.57 29.28 9.41
C VAL A 40 -16.69 27.87 8.87
N PRO A 41 -17.73 27.09 9.26
CA PRO A 41 -18.07 25.93 8.49
C PRO A 41 -18.38 26.49 7.11
N THR A 42 -17.41 26.48 6.20
CA THR A 42 -17.70 26.38 4.79
C THR A 42 -18.49 25.09 4.71
N SER A 43 -19.81 25.21 4.77
CA SER A 43 -20.72 24.11 4.61
C SER A 43 -20.29 23.47 3.31
N ILE A 44 -19.59 22.35 3.39
CA ILE A 44 -19.39 21.49 2.25
C ILE A 44 -20.81 21.21 1.82
N LYS A 45 -21.24 21.88 0.74
CA LYS A 45 -22.55 21.67 0.12
C LYS A 45 -22.75 20.18 0.10
N LYS A 46 -23.84 19.71 0.70
CA LYS A 46 -24.22 18.30 0.78
C LYS A 46 -24.22 17.72 -0.64
N PHE A 47 -23.10 17.18 -1.09
CA PHE A 47 -22.98 16.42 -2.33
C PHE A 47 -23.63 15.03 -2.21
N PHE A 48 -24.16 14.70 -1.02
CA PHE A 48 -24.81 13.43 -0.70
C PHE A 48 -26.25 13.62 -0.20
N GLY A 49 -27.00 14.55 -0.81
CA GLY A 49 -28.40 14.82 -0.46
C GLY A 49 -29.36 14.55 -1.61
N SER A 50 -29.96 13.36 -1.58
CA SER A 50 -31.24 12.95 -2.20
C SER A 50 -31.26 12.30 -3.60
N ALA A 51 -31.84 11.09 -3.57
CA ALA A 51 -32.79 10.49 -4.50
C ALA A 51 -32.25 9.37 -5.42
N ASP A 52 -32.51 8.12 -4.98
CA ASP A 52 -33.03 7.01 -5.77
C ASP A 52 -32.59 6.90 -7.25
N GLY A 53 -31.28 6.90 -7.48
CA GLY A 53 -30.67 6.59 -8.78
C GLY A 53 -29.82 5.31 -8.71
N PRO A 54 -29.84 4.44 -9.73
CA PRO A 54 -29.04 3.22 -9.75
C PRO A 54 -27.55 3.55 -9.67
N ARG A 55 -26.94 3.14 -8.55
CA ARG A 55 -25.52 3.30 -8.19
C ARG A 55 -24.58 3.00 -9.36
N ARG A 56 -24.14 4.03 -10.08
CA ARG A 56 -23.01 3.95 -11.01
C ARG A 56 -21.74 4.34 -10.26
N SER A 57 -20.89 3.34 -10.04
CA SER A 57 -19.44 3.40 -9.81
C SER A 57 -18.83 4.78 -9.58
N SER A 58 -18.53 5.12 -8.32
CA SER A 58 -17.66 6.24 -7.93
C SER A 58 -16.19 5.93 -8.19
N ARG A 59 -15.84 5.55 -9.43
CA ARG A 59 -14.44 5.62 -9.86
C ARG A 59 -14.19 7.09 -10.17
N VAL A 60 -13.49 7.75 -9.25
CA VAL A 60 -12.84 9.03 -9.51
C VAL A 60 -12.02 8.84 -10.80
N SER A 61 -12.45 9.47 -11.88
CA SER A 61 -11.69 9.51 -13.12
C SER A 61 -10.44 10.32 -12.83
N VAL A 62 -9.34 9.62 -12.55
CA VAL A 62 -8.02 10.23 -12.56
C VAL A 62 -7.84 10.80 -13.97
N PRO A 63 -7.64 12.12 -14.15
CA PRO A 63 -7.29 12.65 -15.45
C PRO A 63 -5.95 12.01 -15.83
N SER A 64 -6.02 11.06 -16.77
CA SER A 64 -4.83 10.50 -17.39
C SER A 64 -4.19 11.65 -18.16
N ALA A 65 -3.15 12.23 -17.58
CA ALA A 65 -2.23 13.12 -18.27
C ALA A 65 -1.43 12.30 -19.28
N ARG A 66 -2.12 11.85 -20.34
CA ARG A 66 -1.49 11.27 -21.51
C ARG A 66 -1.09 12.46 -22.37
N THR A 67 0.09 13.01 -22.07
CA THR A 67 0.78 13.97 -22.93
C THR A 67 0.84 13.34 -24.32
N THR A 68 0.00 13.84 -25.22
CA THR A 68 -0.01 13.41 -26.61
C THR A 68 1.24 14.03 -27.21
N ASP A 69 2.24 13.18 -27.46
CA ASP A 69 3.45 13.55 -28.17
C ASP A 69 3.06 14.10 -29.56
N PRO A 70 3.38 15.37 -29.86
CA PRO A 70 3.02 15.99 -31.14
C PRO A 70 3.69 15.32 -32.35
N ASN A 71 4.69 14.45 -32.17
CA ASN A 71 5.34 13.73 -33.27
C ASN A 71 4.68 12.40 -33.68
N ASN A 72 3.61 11.94 -33.01
CA ASN A 72 2.94 10.68 -33.37
C ASN A 72 1.58 10.85 -34.07
N ALA A 73 1.29 12.05 -34.59
CA ALA A 73 -0.01 12.37 -35.18
C ALA A 73 -0.24 11.84 -36.61
N GLU A 74 0.78 11.35 -37.31
CA GLU A 74 0.64 11.04 -38.75
C GLU A 74 0.38 9.57 -39.11
N SER A 75 0.44 8.60 -38.19
CA SER A 75 0.38 7.18 -38.57
C SER A 75 -1.00 6.50 -38.57
N LEU A 76 -2.09 7.19 -38.18
CA LEU A 76 -3.42 6.57 -38.05
C LEU A 76 -4.45 7.10 -39.04
N LYS A 77 -4.18 6.94 -40.34
CA LYS A 77 -5.24 6.85 -41.37
C LYS A 77 -5.58 5.37 -41.61
N ARG A 78 -6.42 4.79 -40.75
CA ARG A 78 -7.16 3.56 -41.09
C ARG A 78 -8.66 3.84 -41.12
N LYS A 79 -9.25 3.34 -42.19
CA LYS A 79 -10.56 3.66 -42.76
C LYS A 79 -11.68 3.32 -41.77
N ALA A 80 -12.59 4.27 -41.55
CA ALA A 80 -13.85 4.04 -40.89
C ALA A 80 -14.86 3.54 -41.93
N ASP A 81 -15.15 2.24 -41.96
CA ASP A 81 -16.34 1.73 -42.61
C ASP A 81 -17.52 1.81 -41.64
N THR A 82 -18.51 2.57 -42.09
CA THR A 82 -19.72 2.92 -41.34
C THR A 82 -20.84 2.01 -41.84
N THR A 83 -21.23 1.01 -41.05
CA THR A 83 -22.50 0.31 -41.25
C THR A 83 -23.38 0.44 -40.02
N LEU A 84 -24.34 1.36 -40.14
CA LEU A 84 -25.52 1.47 -39.31
C LEU A 84 -26.38 0.21 -39.50
N THR A 85 -26.55 -0.62 -38.48
CA THR A 85 -27.73 -1.47 -38.35
C THR A 85 -28.00 -1.89 -36.91
N SER A 86 -29.14 -1.41 -36.41
CA SER A 86 -30.16 -2.14 -35.67
C SER A 86 -29.87 -2.64 -34.24
N HIS A 87 -30.74 -2.18 -33.36
CA HIS A 87 -30.96 -2.63 -31.99
C HIS A 87 -31.01 -4.16 -31.85
N ARG A 88 -30.18 -4.71 -30.98
CA ARG A 88 -30.47 -5.97 -30.29
C ARG A 88 -29.99 -5.89 -28.84
N PRO A 89 -30.87 -6.13 -27.85
CA PRO A 89 -30.45 -6.15 -26.45
C PRO A 89 -29.48 -7.31 -26.26
N SER A 90 -28.23 -6.97 -25.92
CA SER A 90 -27.19 -7.92 -25.54
C SER A 90 -27.62 -8.60 -24.25
N GLN A 91 -28.34 -9.72 -24.39
CA GLN A 91 -28.47 -10.69 -23.31
C GLN A 91 -27.06 -11.17 -22.98
N ARG A 92 -26.60 -10.76 -21.80
CA ARG A 92 -25.36 -11.23 -21.20
C ARG A 92 -25.58 -12.69 -20.80
N THR A 93 -25.29 -13.60 -21.73
CA THR A 93 -25.13 -15.02 -21.45
C THR A 93 -24.06 -15.14 -20.37
N ARG A 94 -24.50 -15.54 -19.17
CA ARG A 94 -23.60 -16.03 -18.13
C ARG A 94 -23.05 -17.34 -18.65
N HIS A 95 -21.83 -17.33 -19.19
CA HIS A 95 -21.05 -18.55 -19.27
C HIS A 95 -20.79 -18.99 -17.84
N ALA A 96 -21.52 -20.02 -17.41
CA ALA A 96 -21.07 -20.91 -16.36
C ALA A 96 -19.81 -21.58 -16.91
N THR A 97 -18.65 -21.12 -16.45
CA THR A 97 -17.43 -21.92 -16.50
C THR A 97 -17.56 -22.94 -15.37
N GLU A 98 -17.99 -24.14 -15.74
CA GLU A 98 -17.54 -25.36 -15.07
C GLU A 98 -16.02 -25.37 -15.21
N THR A 99 -15.31 -25.13 -14.11
CA THR A 99 -13.88 -25.41 -14.04
C THR A 99 -13.73 -26.77 -13.40
N ASP A 100 -13.59 -27.76 -14.27
CA ASP A 100 -12.93 -29.01 -13.94
C ASP A 100 -11.50 -28.74 -13.44
N ASN A 101 -11.07 -29.67 -12.60
CA ASN A 101 -9.73 -29.83 -12.05
C ASN A 101 -8.62 -29.86 -13.12
N ASP A 102 -7.40 -29.62 -12.63
CA ASP A 102 -6.11 -29.85 -13.26
C ASP A 102 -5.71 -28.90 -14.40
N ASP A 103 -4.99 -27.83 -14.04
CA ASP A 103 -3.86 -27.40 -14.86
C ASP A 103 -2.77 -26.74 -14.01
N SER A 104 -1.63 -27.42 -13.95
CA SER A 104 -0.35 -26.92 -13.47
C SER A 104 0.18 -25.85 -14.44
N GLY A 105 -0.37 -24.64 -14.34
CA GLY A 105 0.13 -23.47 -15.04
C GLY A 105 1.44 -23.00 -14.42
N VAL A 106 2.57 -23.31 -15.08
CA VAL A 106 3.87 -22.69 -14.83
C VAL A 106 3.74 -21.20 -15.15
N ASP A 107 3.70 -20.39 -14.10
CA ASP A 107 3.65 -18.93 -14.19
C ASP A 107 5.01 -18.44 -14.68
N THR A 108 5.16 -18.38 -15.99
CA THR A 108 6.31 -17.76 -16.64
C THR A 108 6.07 -16.26 -16.60
N GLU A 109 6.52 -15.61 -15.52
CA GLU A 109 6.51 -14.14 -15.49
C GLU A 109 7.48 -13.62 -16.56
N PRO A 110 7.06 -12.69 -17.44
CA PRO A 110 7.99 -12.02 -18.34
C PRO A 110 8.90 -11.10 -17.51
N GLU A 111 10.19 -11.44 -17.47
CA GLU A 111 11.26 -10.57 -16.98
C GLU A 111 11.49 -9.43 -17.96
N ASP A 112 10.58 -8.45 -17.98
CA ASP A 112 10.80 -7.16 -18.65
C ASP A 112 11.14 -6.11 -17.58
N ASN A 113 12.36 -6.19 -17.05
CA ASN A 113 13.01 -5.08 -16.36
C ASN A 113 14.21 -4.64 -17.20
N ASP A 114 13.92 -4.01 -18.34
CA ASP A 114 14.85 -3.13 -19.05
C ASP A 114 15.10 -1.88 -18.18
N VAL A 115 15.93 -2.03 -17.15
CA VAL A 115 16.60 -0.89 -16.54
C VAL A 115 17.78 -0.54 -17.44
N ASP A 116 17.56 0.49 -18.28
CA ASP A 116 18.61 1.19 -19.02
C ASP A 116 19.72 1.59 -18.03
N MET A 117 20.76 0.76 -17.97
CA MET A 117 21.99 1.03 -17.23
C MET A 117 22.74 2.11 -18.02
N VAL A 118 22.43 3.37 -17.72
CA VAL A 118 23.21 4.51 -18.22
C VAL A 118 24.64 4.37 -17.72
N ASP A 119 25.50 3.92 -18.62
CA ASP A 119 26.96 3.92 -18.51
C ASP A 119 27.43 5.38 -18.37
N ILE A 120 27.51 5.85 -17.12
CA ILE A 120 28.26 7.06 -16.76
C ILE A 120 29.74 6.67 -16.83
N SER A 121 30.24 6.60 -18.04
CA SER A 121 31.66 6.69 -18.33
C SER A 121 32.11 8.11 -17.98
N SER A 122 32.66 8.27 -16.78
CA SER A 122 33.39 9.46 -16.34
C SER A 122 34.52 9.77 -17.32
N SER A 123 34.25 10.66 -18.26
CA SER A 123 35.23 11.28 -19.15
C SER A 123 35.96 12.40 -18.40
N SER A 124 36.89 11.99 -17.54
CA SER A 124 37.91 12.89 -17.00
C SER A 124 39.00 13.09 -18.05
N SER A 125 38.83 14.10 -18.90
CA SER A 125 39.92 14.64 -19.73
C SER A 125 40.29 16.03 -19.24
N VAL A 126 41.18 16.09 -18.26
CA VAL A 126 41.91 17.31 -17.91
C VAL A 126 43.37 17.08 -18.30
N ALA A 127 43.72 17.55 -19.49
CA ALA A 127 45.10 17.73 -19.90
C ALA A 127 45.52 19.14 -19.44
N GLY A 128 46.33 19.22 -18.40
CA GLY A 128 46.80 20.47 -17.81
C GLY A 128 48.01 20.21 -16.94
N ASP A 129 49.16 20.10 -17.59
CA ASP A 129 50.51 20.27 -17.07
C ASP A 129 50.62 21.58 -16.24
N PRO A 130 51.09 21.49 -14.98
CA PRO A 130 52.40 22.08 -14.71
C PRO A 130 53.28 21.23 -13.77
N GLU A 131 54.53 21.07 -14.18
CA GLU A 131 55.69 20.79 -13.31
C GLU A 131 55.74 21.78 -12.14
N GLU A 132 55.76 21.31 -10.89
CA GLU A 132 56.59 21.85 -9.79
C GLU A 132 56.48 20.99 -8.52
N GLU A 133 57.66 20.47 -8.12
CA GLU A 133 58.20 20.22 -6.77
C GLU A 133 57.31 19.57 -5.68
N ASP A 134 57.39 18.24 -5.61
CA ASP A 134 57.89 17.45 -4.46
C ASP A 134 57.61 17.98 -3.03
N GLU A 135 56.35 17.88 -2.59
CA GLU A 135 55.99 17.73 -1.18
C GLU A 135 55.15 16.46 -1.02
N GLU A 136 55.79 15.39 -0.54
CA GLU A 136 55.16 14.12 -0.13
C GLU A 136 54.29 14.36 1.13
N GLU A 137 53.12 14.98 0.97
CA GLU A 137 52.09 14.97 2.00
C GLU A 137 51.20 13.72 1.87
N GLU A 138 51.07 12.99 2.98
CA GLU A 138 50.32 11.74 3.14
C GLU A 138 48.79 11.92 2.93
N GLU A 139 48.34 12.17 1.70
CA GLU A 139 46.91 12.22 1.30
C GLU A 139 46.33 10.82 1.00
N GLN A 140 46.38 9.87 1.94
CA GLN A 140 45.89 8.50 1.70
C GLN A 140 44.64 8.06 2.49
N GLU A 141 44.04 8.88 3.35
CA GLU A 141 42.92 8.41 4.20
C GLU A 141 41.51 8.85 3.78
N GLU A 142 41.32 9.93 3.00
CA GLU A 142 39.96 10.42 2.71
C GLU A 142 39.20 9.61 1.62
N GLY A 143 39.91 8.82 0.82
CA GLY A 143 39.29 8.03 -0.26
C GLY A 143 38.48 6.83 0.23
N GLU A 144 38.85 6.24 1.36
CA GLU A 144 38.19 5.04 1.91
C GLU A 144 36.82 5.37 2.52
N ASP A 145 36.69 6.57 3.10
CA ASP A 145 35.44 7.07 3.68
C ASP A 145 34.36 7.34 2.63
N ILE A 146 34.75 7.82 1.44
CA ILE A 146 33.80 8.07 0.35
C ILE A 146 33.24 6.75 -0.21
N ILE A 147 34.10 5.74 -0.38
CA ILE A 147 33.69 4.43 -0.90
C ILE A 147 32.77 3.72 0.10
N THR A 148 33.10 3.78 1.39
CA THR A 148 32.27 3.17 2.45
C THR A 148 30.90 3.86 2.57
N ALA A 149 30.84 5.19 2.52
CA ALA A 149 29.58 5.95 2.53
C ALA A 149 28.67 5.59 1.34
N TYR A 150 29.26 5.41 0.14
CA TYR A 150 28.52 4.98 -1.04
C TYR A 150 27.95 3.57 -0.89
N LEU A 151 28.77 2.61 -0.45
CA LEU A 151 28.34 1.22 -0.24
C LEU A 151 27.24 1.13 0.82
N GLN A 152 27.33 1.93 1.87
CA GLN A 152 26.32 2.00 2.91
C GLN A 152 24.99 2.55 2.36
N THR A 153 25.04 3.63 1.58
CA THR A 153 23.83 4.22 0.96
C THR A 153 23.18 3.23 -0.01
N ARG A 154 23.99 2.51 -0.80
CA ARG A 154 23.51 1.46 -1.70
C ARG A 154 22.83 0.33 -0.92
N ALA A 155 23.42 -0.13 0.19
CA ALA A 155 22.84 -1.18 1.02
C ALA A 155 21.47 -0.77 1.61
N PHE A 156 21.29 0.50 2.00
CA PHE A 156 19.98 1.00 2.43
C PHE A 156 18.96 1.00 1.29
N GLY A 157 19.34 1.43 0.09
CA GLY A 157 18.47 1.40 -1.09
C GLY A 157 18.04 -0.02 -1.46
N GLU A 158 18.97 -0.99 -1.44
CA GLU A 158 18.67 -2.39 -1.70
C GLU A 158 17.75 -2.99 -0.63
N ALA A 159 17.97 -2.66 0.66
CA ALA A 159 17.09 -3.08 1.74
C ALA A 159 15.67 -2.51 1.61
N ASP A 160 15.54 -1.26 1.18
CA ASP A 160 14.23 -0.65 0.92
C ASP A 160 13.54 -1.27 -0.28
N ILE A 161 14.26 -1.55 -1.37
CA ILE A 161 13.71 -2.25 -2.54
C ILE A 161 13.23 -3.64 -2.12
N GLU A 162 14.02 -4.39 -1.34
CA GLU A 162 13.64 -5.69 -0.82
C GLU A 162 12.43 -5.60 0.13
N ALA A 163 12.36 -4.57 0.97
CA ALA A 163 11.21 -4.33 1.84
C ALA A 163 9.94 -3.94 1.05
N MET A 164 10.12 -3.25 -0.08
CA MET A 164 9.04 -2.86 -0.99
C MET A 164 8.63 -3.99 -1.94
N LYS A 165 9.44 -5.04 -2.11
CA LYS A 165 9.04 -6.23 -2.89
C LYS A 165 7.72 -6.72 -2.33
N ARG A 166 6.69 -6.56 -3.17
CA ARG A 166 5.31 -6.80 -2.78
C ARG A 166 5.22 -8.26 -2.35
N ARG A 167 4.90 -8.49 -1.07
CA ARG A 167 4.63 -9.84 -0.58
C ARG A 167 3.72 -10.59 -1.56
N PRO A 168 4.04 -11.84 -1.91
CA PRO A 168 3.27 -12.59 -2.88
C PRO A 168 1.79 -12.63 -2.45
N LYS A 169 0.87 -12.53 -3.41
CA LYS A 169 -0.57 -12.47 -3.13
C LYS A 169 -1.03 -13.65 -2.27
N ALA A 170 -0.44 -14.83 -2.47
CA ALA A 170 -0.67 -16.02 -1.66
C ALA A 170 -0.36 -15.82 -0.17
N SER A 171 0.77 -15.17 0.15
CA SER A 171 1.14 -14.85 1.54
C SER A 171 0.13 -13.93 2.22
N LYS A 172 -0.48 -13.00 1.47
CA LYS A 172 -1.49 -12.07 2.00
C LYS A 172 -2.84 -12.70 2.33
N ILE A 173 -3.10 -13.96 1.95
CA ILE A 173 -4.36 -14.67 2.24
C ILE A 173 -4.16 -15.98 2.99
N ALA A 174 -2.91 -16.34 3.31
CA ALA A 174 -2.58 -17.57 4.02
C ALA A 174 -3.24 -17.63 5.40
N ASP A 175 -3.30 -16.49 6.11
CA ASP A 175 -4.00 -16.35 7.39
C ASP A 175 -5.50 -16.69 7.28
N ILE A 176 -6.14 -16.20 6.22
CA ILE A 176 -7.56 -16.46 5.97
C ILE A 176 -7.80 -17.92 5.63
N GLN A 177 -6.96 -18.54 4.79
CA GLN A 177 -7.08 -19.95 4.44
C GLN A 177 -6.89 -20.88 5.64
N LEU A 178 -6.10 -20.47 6.64
CA LEU A 178 -5.95 -21.21 7.88
C LEU A 178 -7.26 -21.25 8.68
N ILE A 179 -7.94 -20.11 8.78
CA ILE A 179 -9.15 -19.92 9.60
C ILE A 179 -10.41 -20.37 8.86
N PHE A 180 -10.45 -20.21 7.54
CA PHE A 180 -11.60 -20.48 6.71
C PHE A 180 -11.40 -21.70 5.81
N ALA A 181 -12.32 -22.66 5.88
CA ALA A 181 -12.39 -23.78 4.94
C ALA A 181 -13.43 -23.48 3.85
N ALA A 182 -13.07 -23.64 2.58
CA ALA A 182 -14.04 -23.61 1.50
C ALA A 182 -14.86 -24.90 1.55
N GLU A 183 -16.19 -24.77 1.65
CA GLU A 183 -17.11 -25.91 1.60
C GLU A 183 -18.41 -25.47 0.91
N ASP A 184 -19.00 -26.37 0.13
CA ASP A 184 -20.33 -26.20 -0.42
C ASP A 184 -21.35 -26.74 0.57
N VAL A 185 -22.30 -25.91 1.00
CA VAL A 185 -23.30 -26.29 1.99
C VAL A 185 -24.71 -25.99 1.49
N THR A 186 -25.61 -26.94 1.70
CA THR A 186 -27.04 -26.76 1.48
C THR A 186 -27.62 -25.93 2.62
N ASP A 187 -28.08 -24.72 2.33
CA ASP A 187 -28.73 -23.85 3.32
C ASP A 187 -30.01 -24.55 3.82
N PRO A 188 -30.14 -24.82 5.13
CA PRO A 188 -31.31 -25.53 5.67
C PRO A 188 -32.61 -24.77 5.49
N SER A 189 -32.57 -23.45 5.31
CA SER A 189 -33.76 -22.62 5.13
C SER A 189 -34.25 -22.58 3.69
N THR A 190 -33.35 -22.66 2.70
CA THR A 190 -33.71 -22.55 1.28
C THR A 190 -33.58 -23.86 0.52
N GLY A 191 -32.90 -24.87 1.07
CA GLY A 191 -32.60 -26.14 0.39
C GLY A 191 -31.66 -26.00 -0.80
N LYS A 192 -30.94 -24.87 -0.92
CA LYS A 192 -30.06 -24.58 -2.06
C LYS A 192 -28.61 -24.78 -1.63
N VAL A 193 -27.81 -25.37 -2.52
CA VAL A 193 -26.36 -25.44 -2.34
C VAL A 193 -25.78 -24.06 -2.55
N VAL A 194 -25.06 -23.56 -1.54
CA VAL A 194 -24.34 -22.29 -1.57
C VAL A 194 -22.87 -22.57 -1.36
N SER A 195 -22.04 -22.09 -2.28
CA SER A 195 -20.58 -22.14 -2.14
C SER A 195 -20.09 -21.00 -1.25
N GLY A 196 -19.17 -21.30 -0.35
CA GLY A 196 -18.66 -20.31 0.58
C GLY A 196 -17.59 -20.86 1.51
N HIS A 197 -17.43 -20.18 2.64
CA HIS A 197 -16.34 -20.46 3.56
C HIS A 197 -16.84 -20.56 4.99
N TRP A 198 -16.51 -21.66 5.66
CA TRP A 198 -16.73 -21.83 7.09
C TRP A 198 -15.58 -21.28 7.90
N CYS A 199 -15.89 -20.41 8.86
CA CYS A 199 -14.96 -20.10 9.93
C CYS A 199 -14.81 -21.33 10.84
N LYS A 200 -13.63 -21.96 10.85
CA LYS A 200 -13.34 -23.17 11.65
C LYS A 200 -13.57 -22.92 13.14
N LEU A 201 -13.26 -21.71 13.61
CA LEU A 201 -13.43 -21.31 15.01
C LEU A 201 -14.90 -21.21 15.40
N CYS A 202 -15.72 -20.54 14.59
CA CYS A 202 -17.17 -20.44 14.81
C CYS A 202 -17.85 -21.81 14.70
N LYS A 203 -17.39 -22.67 13.78
CA LYS A 203 -17.87 -24.04 13.62
C LYS A 203 -17.58 -24.87 14.88
N LYS A 204 -16.37 -24.77 15.46
CA LYS A 204 -16.02 -25.41 16.74
C LYS A 204 -16.85 -24.88 17.92
N ALA A 205 -17.10 -23.57 17.96
CA ALA A 205 -17.94 -22.93 18.96
C ALA A 205 -19.44 -23.21 18.79
N LYS A 206 -19.84 -23.98 17.76
CA LYS A 206 -21.23 -24.33 17.43
C LYS A 206 -22.14 -23.10 17.24
N LEU A 207 -21.57 -22.03 16.67
CA LEU A 207 -22.35 -20.85 16.30
C LEU A 207 -23.33 -21.19 15.16
N PRO A 208 -24.46 -20.48 15.07
CA PRO A 208 -25.44 -20.74 14.01
C PRO A 208 -24.85 -20.48 12.63
N PHE A 209 -25.39 -21.16 11.61
CA PHE A 209 -24.92 -21.12 10.21
C PHE A 209 -24.68 -19.69 9.71
N LYS A 210 -25.60 -18.76 10.01
CA LYS A 210 -25.54 -17.37 9.55
C LYS A 210 -24.33 -16.58 10.06
N ASP A 211 -23.77 -16.99 11.19
CA ASP A 211 -22.64 -16.30 11.84
C ASP A 211 -21.30 -16.98 11.54
N ALA A 212 -21.32 -18.23 11.10
CA ALA A 212 -20.15 -19.06 10.86
C ALA A 212 -19.82 -19.27 9.37
N PHE A 213 -20.80 -19.09 8.48
CA PHE A 213 -20.65 -19.30 7.04
C PHE A 213 -20.64 -17.98 6.25
N PHE A 214 -19.68 -17.85 5.34
CA PHE A 214 -19.45 -16.63 4.57
C PHE A 214 -19.35 -16.91 3.07
N ALA A 215 -20.34 -16.44 2.30
CA ALA A 215 -20.32 -16.43 0.84
C ALA A 215 -19.57 -15.21 0.25
N GLY A 216 -19.10 -14.29 1.11
CA GLY A 216 -18.42 -13.06 0.69
C GLY A 216 -16.93 -13.24 0.38
N GLY A 217 -16.30 -12.16 -0.09
CA GLY A 217 -14.88 -12.13 -0.46
C GLY A 217 -13.91 -12.15 0.74
N VAL A 218 -12.64 -11.82 0.45
CA VAL A 218 -11.58 -11.70 1.48
C VAL A 218 -11.90 -10.62 2.52
N SER A 219 -12.49 -9.50 2.11
CA SER A 219 -12.81 -8.37 3.00
C SER A 219 -13.83 -8.73 4.08
N THR A 220 -14.89 -9.46 3.74
CA THR A 220 -15.91 -9.90 4.70
C THR A 220 -15.33 -10.89 5.72
N ARG A 221 -14.45 -11.79 5.27
CA ARG A 221 -13.74 -12.72 6.15
C ARG A 221 -12.79 -12.02 7.10
N ARG A 222 -12.03 -11.02 6.62
CA ARG A 222 -11.18 -10.18 7.49
C ARG A 222 -11.99 -9.39 8.51
N ALA A 223 -13.13 -8.83 8.10
CA ALA A 223 -14.02 -8.11 9.01
C ALA A 223 -14.58 -9.04 10.11
N HIS A 224 -14.92 -10.28 9.76
CA HIS A 224 -15.33 -11.28 10.73
C HIS A 224 -14.22 -11.61 11.73
N ILE A 225 -12.99 -11.89 11.27
CA ILE A 225 -11.84 -12.14 12.16
C ILE A 225 -11.67 -11.00 13.16
N LYS A 226 -11.72 -9.74 12.69
CA LYS A 226 -11.61 -8.57 13.56
C LYS A 226 -12.71 -8.53 14.63
N ARG A 227 -13.95 -8.85 14.30
CA ARG A 227 -15.05 -8.89 15.28
C ARG A 227 -14.94 -10.07 16.24
N ALA A 228 -14.63 -11.26 15.73
CA ALA A 228 -14.48 -12.47 16.52
C ALA A 228 -13.36 -12.34 17.57
N LEU A 229 -12.26 -11.67 17.19
CA LEU A 229 -11.17 -11.31 18.08
C LEU A 229 -11.60 -10.37 19.22
N LEU A 230 -12.58 -9.51 18.99
CA LEU A 230 -13.05 -8.55 20.00
C LEU A 230 -14.05 -9.17 20.98
N GLU A 231 -14.91 -10.10 20.53
CA GLU A 231 -16.16 -10.37 21.27
C GLU A 231 -16.15 -11.55 22.25
N GLN A 232 -15.30 -12.57 22.13
CA GLN A 232 -15.22 -13.67 23.14
C GLN A 232 -14.28 -14.79 22.71
N THR A 233 -13.93 -14.87 21.42
CA THR A 233 -13.08 -15.95 20.90
C THR A 233 -11.60 -15.63 20.92
N HIS A 234 -11.19 -14.51 21.54
CA HIS A 234 -9.78 -14.08 21.58
C HIS A 234 -8.85 -15.15 22.16
N THR A 235 -9.24 -15.79 23.27
CA THR A 235 -8.40 -16.81 23.91
C THR A 235 -8.23 -18.04 23.02
N ILE A 236 -9.32 -18.58 22.49
CA ILE A 236 -9.30 -19.74 21.59
C ILE A 236 -8.53 -19.41 20.29
N TYR A 237 -8.70 -18.19 19.78
CA TYR A 237 -8.02 -17.71 18.58
C TYR A 237 -6.52 -17.60 18.80
N VAL A 238 -6.09 -16.98 19.91
CA VAL A 238 -4.67 -16.82 20.24
C VAL A 238 -4.03 -18.18 20.44
N ASP A 239 -4.65 -19.11 21.18
CA ASP A 239 -4.07 -20.43 21.45
C ASP A 239 -3.89 -21.24 20.15
N GLU A 240 -4.95 -21.33 19.32
CA GLU A 240 -4.91 -22.15 18.10
C GLU A 240 -4.03 -21.53 17.00
N ILE A 241 -3.95 -20.20 16.93
CA ILE A 241 -3.06 -19.52 15.98
C ILE A 241 -1.62 -19.53 16.48
N GLN A 242 -1.37 -19.35 17.78
CA GLN A 242 -0.02 -19.48 18.33
C GLN A 242 0.51 -20.88 18.08
N GLU A 243 -0.24 -21.94 18.38
CA GLU A 243 0.21 -23.33 18.16
C GLU A 243 0.59 -23.60 16.69
N LYS A 244 -0.20 -23.08 15.74
CA LYS A 244 0.00 -23.31 14.29
C LYS A 244 0.96 -22.34 13.61
N LEU A 245 1.20 -21.15 14.16
CA LEU A 245 2.16 -20.17 13.61
C LEU A 245 3.51 -20.15 14.32
N LEU A 246 3.61 -20.64 15.56
CA LEU A 246 4.90 -20.90 16.23
C LEU A 246 5.73 -21.94 15.46
N THR A 247 5.07 -22.82 14.72
CA THR A 247 5.72 -23.78 13.81
C THR A 247 6.17 -23.15 12.47
N GLN A 248 5.72 -21.94 12.13
CA GLN A 248 6.14 -21.21 10.93
C GLN A 248 6.36 -19.71 11.20
N ARG A 249 7.49 -19.35 11.85
CA ARG A 249 8.12 -18.00 11.84
C ARG A 249 7.21 -16.75 12.06
N GLY A 250 5.97 -16.88 12.54
CA GLY A 250 4.93 -15.86 12.35
C GLY A 250 4.50 -15.04 13.57
N VAL A 251 5.13 -15.24 14.73
CA VAL A 251 4.66 -14.64 16.01
C VAL A 251 4.81 -13.11 16.04
N ALA A 252 5.83 -12.56 15.37
CA ALA A 252 6.12 -11.12 15.41
C ALA A 252 5.08 -10.23 14.67
N VAL A 253 4.44 -10.75 13.62
CA VAL A 253 3.54 -9.95 12.75
C VAL A 253 2.13 -9.81 13.34
N LEU A 254 1.66 -10.83 14.07
CA LEU A 254 0.35 -10.77 14.74
C LEU A 254 0.39 -9.92 15.99
N MET A 255 1.47 -9.99 16.78
CA MET A 255 1.59 -9.16 17.98
C MET A 255 1.71 -7.68 17.62
N THR A 256 2.47 -7.33 16.57
CA THR A 256 2.59 -5.93 16.11
C THR A 256 1.26 -5.37 15.62
N THR A 257 0.51 -6.13 14.80
CA THR A 257 -0.79 -5.66 14.30
C THR A 257 -1.87 -5.55 15.40
N LEU A 258 -1.84 -6.40 16.42
CA LEU A 258 -2.75 -6.29 17.57
C LEU A 258 -2.39 -5.10 18.48
N LEU A 259 -1.09 -4.88 18.74
CA LEU A 259 -0.61 -3.76 19.55
C LEU A 259 -0.92 -2.40 18.90
N SER A 260 -0.86 -2.28 17.57
CA SER A 260 -1.18 -1.03 16.85
C SER A 260 -2.67 -0.65 16.88
N THR A 261 -3.57 -1.56 17.25
CA THR A 261 -5.02 -1.29 17.33
C THR A 261 -5.52 -1.04 18.75
N LEU A 262 -4.64 -1.21 19.74
CA LEU A 262 -4.91 -1.01 21.17
C LEU A 262 -4.44 0.37 21.70
N TRP A 263 -3.87 1.20 20.84
CA TRP A 263 -3.48 2.59 21.07
C TRP A 263 -4.22 3.50 20.07
#